data_AF-A0A2H5ZHS1-F1
#
_entry.id   AF-A0A2H5ZHS1-F1
#
_cell.length_a   1.000
_cell.length_b   1.000
_cell.length_c   1.000
_cell.angle_alpha   90.00
_cell.angle_beta   90.00
_cell.angle_gamma   90.00
#
_symmetry.space_group_name_H-M   'P 1'
#
loop_
_entity.id
_entity.type
_entity.pdbx_description
1 polymer ?
#
loop_
_entity_poly.entity_id
_entity_poly.type
_entity_poly.pdbx_seq_one_letter_code
_entity_poly.pdbx_strand_id
1 'polypeptide(L)'
;MFDSQGRRVFRANSGQFIIVVEGRPGVSGAPVATSLEPSFDGRPDLQIQNSRDMGNGSLAVCDTGPPSQGGGGVPGVWPPNFDPADPFVTAALQDFACRFDPSVSATAPCTMLDAGREPSLVVSTSTAQFCDFVAATAAFPPGENILTVRLRDVQGRPGPTVQIVVIVATPTPTRTP
;
A
#
# COMPACT_ATOMS: atom_id res chain seq x y z
N MET A 1 1.37 -8.83 17.58
CA MET A 1 2.82 -9.10 17.71
C MET A 1 3.55 -7.87 17.18
N PHE A 2 4.68 -7.51 17.79
CA PHE A 2 5.56 -6.43 17.33
C PHE A 2 6.97 -6.99 17.13
N ASP A 3 7.76 -6.41 16.23
CA ASP A 3 9.17 -6.75 16.06
C ASP A 3 10.09 -5.95 17.00
N SER A 4 11.40 -6.11 16.86
CA SER A 4 12.39 -5.40 17.70
C SER A 4 12.44 -3.88 17.47
N GLN A 5 11.84 -3.38 16.39
CA GLN A 5 11.72 -1.95 16.08
C GLN A 5 10.35 -1.39 16.50
N GLY A 6 9.48 -2.20 17.15
CA GLY A 6 8.15 -1.80 17.59
C GLY A 6 7.12 -1.74 16.47
N ARG A 7 7.39 -2.32 15.30
CA ARG A 7 6.46 -2.36 14.16
C ARG A 7 5.49 -3.52 14.32
N ARG A 8 4.21 -3.30 13.99
CA ARG A 8 3.20 -4.36 14.09
C ARG A 8 3.46 -5.43 13.03
N VAL A 9 3.43 -6.69 13.45
CA VAL A 9 3.71 -7.85 12.60
C VAL A 9 2.40 -8.57 12.25
N PHE A 10 2.20 -8.79 10.96
CA PHE A 10 1.12 -9.59 10.37
C PHE A 10 1.70 -10.81 9.66
N ARG A 11 0.98 -11.93 9.70
CA ARG A 11 1.35 -13.16 8.99
C ARG A 11 0.30 -13.46 7.95
N ALA A 12 0.73 -13.74 6.73
CA ALA A 12 -0.14 -14.08 5.61
C ALA A 12 0.28 -15.43 5.01
N ASN A 13 -0.69 -16.25 4.63
CA ASN A 13 -0.42 -17.55 3.99
C ASN A 13 -0.04 -17.40 2.51
N SER A 14 -0.34 -16.25 1.90
CA SER A 14 0.00 -15.89 0.53
C SER A 14 0.40 -14.42 0.45
N GLY A 15 0.99 -14.01 -0.67
CA GLY A 15 1.28 -12.61 -0.96
C GLY A 15 0.06 -11.79 -1.40
N GLN A 16 -1.13 -12.39 -1.39
CA GLN A 16 -2.40 -11.76 -1.77
C GLN A 16 -3.26 -11.57 -0.53
N PHE A 17 -3.54 -10.32 -0.21
CA PHE A 17 -4.35 -9.90 0.93
C PHE A 17 -4.90 -8.51 0.66
N ILE A 18 -5.74 -8.01 1.55
CA ILE A 18 -6.25 -6.64 1.46
C ILE A 18 -5.30 -5.73 2.23
N ILE A 19 -4.80 -4.68 1.58
CA ILE A 19 -4.13 -3.57 2.26
C ILE A 19 -5.17 -2.50 2.51
N VAL A 20 -5.27 -2.07 3.77
CA VAL A 20 -6.10 -0.95 4.17
C VAL A 20 -5.20 0.12 4.77
N VAL A 21 -5.25 1.31 4.19
CA VAL A 21 -4.61 2.50 4.75
C VAL A 21 -5.69 3.45 5.18
N GLU A 22 -5.69 3.83 6.45
CA GLU A 22 -6.58 4.87 6.96
C GLU A 22 -5.82 6.12 7.36
N GLY A 23 -6.42 7.27 7.10
CA GLY A 23 -5.88 8.57 7.47
C GLY A 23 -6.89 9.39 8.26
N ARG A 24 -6.38 10.22 9.15
CA ARG A 24 -7.14 11.31 9.80
C ARG A 24 -6.37 12.63 9.69
N PRO A 25 -7.05 13.78 9.82
CA PRO A 25 -6.40 15.08 9.85
C PRO A 25 -5.26 15.13 10.87
N GLY A 26 -4.14 15.70 10.46
CA GLY A 26 -2.98 15.90 11.32
C GLY A 26 -3.12 17.10 12.25
N VAL A 27 -2.00 17.56 12.82
CA VAL A 27 -1.95 18.71 13.72
C VAL A 27 -2.46 20.02 13.10
N SER A 28 -2.40 20.13 11.76
CA SER A 28 -2.91 21.28 11.02
C SER A 28 -4.45 21.32 10.92
N GLY A 29 -5.13 20.21 11.25
CA GLY A 29 -6.57 20.05 11.04
C GLY A 29 -6.98 19.94 9.57
N ALA A 30 -6.05 20.01 8.62
CA ALA A 30 -6.34 19.86 7.21
C ALA A 30 -6.82 18.43 6.91
N PRO A 31 -7.88 18.25 6.09
CA PRO A 31 -8.33 16.94 5.66
C PRO A 31 -7.23 16.15 4.96
N VAL A 32 -7.29 14.82 5.11
CA VAL A 32 -6.46 13.89 4.33
C VAL A 32 -6.86 14.01 2.87
N ALA A 33 -5.88 14.15 1.98
CA ALA A 33 -6.12 14.14 0.55
C ALA A 33 -6.23 12.70 0.04
N THR A 34 -7.01 12.50 -1.03
CA THR A 34 -7.46 11.17 -1.46
C THR A 34 -7.12 10.86 -2.92
N SER A 35 -6.30 11.68 -3.58
CA SER A 35 -5.89 11.42 -4.96
C SER A 35 -4.87 10.30 -5.02
N LEU A 36 -5.20 9.25 -5.78
CA LEU A 36 -4.24 8.23 -6.22
C LEU A 36 -3.47 8.65 -7.47
N GLU A 37 -3.93 9.71 -8.14
CA GLU A 37 -3.26 10.27 -9.31
C GLU A 37 -2.10 11.20 -8.90
N PRO A 38 -1.02 11.26 -9.71
CA PRO A 38 0.09 12.18 -9.48
C PRO A 38 -0.34 13.65 -9.40
N SER A 39 0.14 14.38 -8.37
CA SER A 39 -0.01 15.84 -8.26
C SER A 39 1.00 16.60 -9.15
N PHE A 40 1.11 17.93 -9.00
CA PHE A 40 2.12 18.75 -9.69
C PHE A 40 3.57 18.25 -9.49
N ASP A 41 3.87 17.66 -8.34
CA ASP A 41 5.18 17.07 -8.04
C ASP A 41 5.32 15.62 -8.51
N GLY A 42 4.35 15.14 -9.30
CA GLY A 42 4.34 13.79 -9.83
C GLY A 42 4.05 12.72 -8.78
N ARG A 43 3.48 13.03 -7.62
CA ARG A 43 3.25 12.02 -6.57
C ARG A 43 1.80 11.92 -6.12
N PRO A 44 1.30 10.71 -5.84
CA PRO A 44 -0.01 10.51 -5.23
C PRO A 44 -0.04 11.02 -3.78
N ASP A 45 -1.25 11.20 -3.25
CA ASP A 45 -1.48 11.54 -1.85
C ASP A 45 -1.23 10.35 -0.93
N LEU A 46 -1.56 9.14 -1.39
CA LEU A 46 -1.14 7.88 -0.78
C LEU A 46 0.29 7.54 -1.23
N GLN A 47 1.25 7.59 -0.31
CA GLN A 47 2.63 7.24 -0.60
C GLN A 47 3.01 5.98 0.17
N ILE A 48 3.02 4.85 -0.54
CA ILE A 48 3.26 3.52 0.02
C ILE A 48 4.42 2.83 -0.71
N GLN A 49 5.25 2.13 0.07
CA GLN A 49 6.41 1.37 -0.41
C GLN A 49 6.44 -0.01 0.26
N ASN A 50 6.86 -1.02 -0.50
CA ASN A 50 7.32 -2.28 0.06
C ASN A 50 8.85 -2.34 0.02
N SER A 51 9.48 -2.98 1.00
CA SER A 51 10.94 -3.13 1.05
C SER A 51 11.50 -4.12 0.02
N ARG A 52 10.64 -4.83 -0.71
CA ARG A 52 11.01 -5.86 -1.67
C ARG A 52 10.10 -5.78 -2.89
N ASP A 53 10.61 -6.22 -4.03
CA ASP A 53 9.83 -6.32 -5.25
C ASP A 53 8.57 -7.15 -5.03
N MET A 54 7.43 -6.61 -5.42
CA MET A 54 6.15 -7.32 -5.50
C MET A 54 6.01 -7.90 -6.90
N GLY A 55 5.43 -9.10 -7.03
CA GLY A 55 5.29 -9.73 -8.34
C GLY A 55 6.62 -9.93 -9.05
N ASN A 56 6.78 -9.30 -10.23
CA ASN A 56 8.02 -9.32 -11.02
C ASN A 56 8.93 -8.10 -10.79
N GLY A 57 8.57 -7.15 -9.91
CA GLY A 57 9.36 -5.94 -9.65
C GLY A 57 9.50 -4.99 -10.83
N SER A 58 8.47 -4.91 -11.69
CA SER A 58 8.47 -4.04 -12.87
C SER A 58 8.81 -2.59 -12.52
N LEU A 59 9.52 -1.91 -13.42
CA LEU A 59 9.75 -0.45 -13.32
C LEU A 59 8.70 0.36 -14.08
N ALA A 60 7.80 -0.30 -14.79
CA ALA A 60 6.71 0.38 -15.48
C ALA A 60 5.68 0.89 -14.46
N VAL A 61 5.13 2.06 -14.72
CA VAL A 61 4.16 2.71 -13.84
C VAL A 61 2.75 2.33 -14.26
N CYS A 62 1.93 1.89 -13.31
CA CYS A 62 0.53 1.52 -13.49
C CYS A 62 0.34 0.39 -14.50
N ASP A 63 1.26 -0.58 -14.51
CA ASP A 63 1.17 -1.79 -15.32
C ASP A 63 0.27 -2.85 -14.64
N THR A 64 -0.93 -2.46 -14.22
CA THR A 64 -1.84 -3.28 -13.39
C THR A 64 -2.62 -4.35 -14.18
N GLY A 65 -2.42 -4.41 -15.50
CA GLY A 65 -3.11 -5.34 -16.38
C GLY A 65 -2.76 -6.82 -16.15
N PRO A 66 -3.32 -7.73 -16.95
CA PRO A 66 -2.92 -9.14 -16.91
C PRO A 66 -1.47 -9.31 -17.43
N PRO A 67 -0.73 -10.36 -17.01
CA PRO A 67 0.64 -10.59 -17.46
C PRO A 67 0.80 -10.66 -18.99
N SER A 68 -0.22 -11.19 -19.68
CA SER A 68 -0.25 -11.29 -21.14
C SER A 68 -0.31 -9.93 -21.86
N GLN A 69 -0.67 -8.86 -21.16
CA GLN A 69 -0.73 -7.50 -21.69
C GLN A 69 0.40 -6.61 -21.13
N GLY A 70 1.45 -7.23 -20.58
CA GLY A 70 2.58 -6.50 -19.97
C GLY A 70 2.33 -6.07 -18.54
N GLY A 71 1.28 -6.59 -17.89
CA GLY A 71 1.04 -6.31 -16.49
C GLY A 71 2.12 -6.88 -15.57
N GLY A 72 2.59 -6.06 -14.64
CA GLY A 72 3.72 -6.34 -13.77
C GLY A 72 3.41 -6.13 -12.29
N GLY A 73 4.50 -6.11 -11.53
CA GLY A 73 4.53 -5.89 -10.09
C GLY A 73 5.20 -4.58 -9.71
N VAL A 74 5.24 -4.27 -8.41
CA VAL A 74 5.79 -3.00 -7.89
C VAL A 74 7.26 -3.18 -7.53
N PRO A 75 8.16 -2.25 -7.88
CA PRO A 75 9.55 -2.34 -7.48
C PRO A 75 9.71 -2.02 -5.98
N GLY A 76 10.58 -2.77 -5.31
CA GLY A 76 10.88 -2.58 -3.90
C GLY A 76 11.77 -1.37 -3.64
N VAL A 77 11.61 -0.73 -2.48
CA VAL A 77 12.44 0.39 -2.04
C VAL A 77 13.07 0.06 -0.69
N TRP A 78 14.40 -0.13 -0.67
CA TRP A 78 15.14 -0.43 0.55
C TRP A 78 16.48 0.33 0.64
N PRO A 79 16.74 1.08 1.74
CA PRO A 79 15.79 1.42 2.81
C PRO A 79 14.63 2.29 2.29
N PRO A 80 13.49 2.38 3.00
CA PRO A 80 12.39 3.26 2.60
C PRO A 80 12.85 4.71 2.44
N ASN A 81 12.48 5.34 1.33
CA ASN A 81 12.93 6.68 0.97
C ASN A 81 11.76 7.47 0.37
N PHE A 82 11.53 8.70 0.82
CA PHE A 82 10.50 9.57 0.24
C PHE A 82 11.05 10.90 -0.30
N ASP A 83 12.34 10.93 -0.65
CA ASP A 83 12.98 12.07 -1.31
C ASP A 83 12.24 12.41 -2.61
N PRO A 84 11.64 13.61 -2.76
CA PRO A 84 10.94 14.03 -3.98
C PRO A 84 11.85 14.16 -5.20
N ALA A 85 13.16 14.30 -5.02
CA ALA A 85 14.11 14.45 -6.13
C ALA A 85 14.47 13.10 -6.80
N ASP A 86 14.12 11.97 -6.18
CA ASP A 86 14.40 10.64 -6.70
C ASP A 86 13.29 10.18 -7.67
N PRO A 87 13.57 10.08 -8.99
CA PRO A 87 12.57 9.67 -9.98
C PRO A 87 12.18 8.20 -9.86
N PHE A 88 13.08 7.33 -9.37
CA PHE A 88 12.76 5.92 -9.12
C PHE A 88 11.74 5.80 -7.98
N VAL A 89 11.97 6.53 -6.88
CA VAL A 89 11.00 6.58 -5.77
C VAL A 89 9.66 7.14 -6.25
N THR A 90 9.67 8.21 -7.05
CA THR A 90 8.43 8.77 -7.62
C THR A 90 7.66 7.73 -8.43
N ALA A 91 8.32 7.01 -9.35
CA ALA A 91 7.70 5.97 -10.16
C ALA A 91 7.16 4.81 -9.32
N ALA A 92 7.92 4.34 -8.32
CA ALA A 92 7.49 3.27 -7.42
C ALA A 92 6.24 3.66 -6.60
N LEU A 93 6.17 4.91 -6.13
CA LEU A 93 5.00 5.42 -5.40
C LEU A 93 3.77 5.51 -6.32
N GLN A 94 3.93 5.97 -7.56
CA GLN A 94 2.84 6.00 -8.54
C GLN A 94 2.34 4.60 -8.86
N ASP A 95 3.26 3.66 -9.13
CA ASP A 95 2.89 2.30 -9.49
C ASP A 95 2.12 1.58 -8.37
N PHE A 96 2.57 1.74 -7.13
CA PHE A 96 1.85 1.15 -5.99
C PHE A 96 0.49 1.82 -5.79
N ALA A 97 0.39 3.16 -5.89
CA ALA A 97 -0.89 3.86 -5.74
C ALA A 97 -1.93 3.45 -6.80
N CYS A 98 -1.51 3.17 -8.04
CA CYS A 98 -2.38 2.71 -9.13
C CYS A 98 -3.10 1.38 -8.87
N ARG A 99 -2.70 0.63 -7.84
CA ARG A 99 -3.32 -0.65 -7.47
C ARG A 99 -4.45 -0.48 -6.46
N PHE A 100 -4.56 0.69 -5.84
CA PHE A 100 -5.63 1.00 -4.89
C PHE A 100 -6.92 1.36 -5.63
N ASP A 101 -8.05 1.03 -5.01
CA ASP A 101 -9.37 1.40 -5.49
C ASP A 101 -9.53 2.93 -5.48
N PRO A 102 -9.96 3.56 -6.59
CA PRO A 102 -10.20 5.01 -6.65
C PRO A 102 -11.35 5.49 -5.75
N SER A 103 -12.17 4.59 -5.21
CA SER A 103 -13.29 4.87 -4.31
C SER A 103 -12.82 5.19 -2.88
N VAL A 104 -11.82 6.05 -2.75
CA VAL A 104 -11.23 6.46 -1.48
C VAL A 104 -12.20 7.37 -0.72
N SER A 105 -12.90 6.84 0.28
CA SER A 105 -13.79 7.65 1.12
C SER A 105 -14.06 7.02 2.48
N ALA A 106 -14.21 7.88 3.50
CA ALA A 106 -14.81 7.48 4.77
C ALA A 106 -16.28 7.05 4.65
N THR A 107 -16.97 7.43 3.57
CA THR A 107 -18.39 7.11 3.33
C THR A 107 -18.59 5.82 2.52
N ALA A 108 -17.52 5.24 1.96
CA ALA A 108 -17.52 3.98 1.25
C ALA A 108 -16.29 3.12 1.64
N PRO A 109 -16.11 2.80 2.93
CA PRO A 109 -15.00 1.98 3.37
C PRO A 109 -15.10 0.56 2.77
N CYS A 110 -13.97 -0.13 2.65
CA CYS A 110 -13.89 -1.53 2.21
C CYS A 110 -13.68 -2.52 3.37
N THR A 111 -13.44 -2.03 4.59
CA THR A 111 -13.13 -2.92 5.72
C THR A 111 -14.40 -3.52 6.29
N MET A 112 -14.50 -4.84 6.21
CA MET A 112 -15.56 -5.63 6.84
C MET A 112 -15.07 -6.08 8.22
N LEU A 113 -15.57 -5.44 9.29
CA LEU A 113 -15.18 -5.80 10.67
C LEU A 113 -15.88 -7.07 11.17
N ASP A 114 -17.13 -7.30 10.74
CA ASP A 114 -17.92 -8.47 11.10
C ASP A 114 -18.68 -9.01 9.89
N ALA A 115 -18.88 -10.33 9.84
CA ALA A 115 -19.67 -10.96 8.80
C ALA A 115 -21.12 -10.44 8.81
N GLY A 116 -21.60 -9.94 7.67
CA GLY A 116 -22.97 -9.44 7.51
C GLY A 116 -23.22 -8.01 8.01
N ARG A 117 -22.18 -7.27 8.42
CA ARG A 117 -22.27 -5.82 8.67
C ARG A 117 -21.87 -5.01 7.44
N GLU A 118 -22.36 -3.77 7.39
CA GLU A 118 -21.88 -2.80 6.41
C GLU A 118 -20.39 -2.51 6.64
N PRO A 119 -19.62 -2.26 5.55
CA PRO A 119 -18.24 -1.83 5.68
C PRO A 119 -18.09 -0.60 6.59
N SER A 120 -17.00 -0.51 7.33
CA SER A 120 -16.73 0.62 8.23
C SER A 120 -15.24 0.96 8.34
N LEU A 121 -14.93 2.17 8.81
CA LEU A 121 -13.58 2.51 9.24
C LEU A 121 -13.18 1.70 10.48
N VAL A 122 -11.94 1.24 10.53
CA VAL A 122 -11.32 0.57 11.69
C VAL A 122 -11.13 1.58 12.81
N VAL A 123 -10.69 2.79 12.49
CA VAL A 123 -10.51 3.87 13.46
C VAL A 123 -11.59 4.92 13.22
N SER A 124 -12.45 5.14 14.21
CA SER A 124 -13.59 6.06 14.10
C SER A 124 -13.22 7.53 13.86
N THR A 125 -11.97 7.92 14.12
CA THR A 125 -11.46 9.27 13.83
C THR A 125 -10.85 9.42 12.44
N SER A 126 -10.78 8.35 11.65
CA SER A 126 -10.29 8.40 10.27
C SER A 126 -11.30 9.15 9.39
N THR A 127 -10.79 9.86 8.38
CA THR A 127 -11.59 10.60 7.40
C THR A 127 -11.35 10.12 5.97
N ALA A 128 -10.41 9.21 5.76
CA ALA A 128 -10.13 8.58 4.49
C ALA A 128 -9.71 7.12 4.70
N GLN A 129 -10.09 6.24 3.77
CA GLN A 129 -9.66 4.86 3.70
C GLN A 129 -9.31 4.51 2.25
N PHE A 130 -8.13 3.94 2.05
CA PHE A 130 -7.61 3.43 0.78
C PHE A 130 -7.53 1.92 0.86
N CYS A 131 -7.96 1.24 -0.19
CA CYS A 131 -8.03 -0.21 -0.23
C CYS A 131 -7.35 -0.77 -1.48
N ASP A 132 -6.49 -1.77 -1.31
CA ASP A 132 -5.94 -2.57 -2.40
C ASP A 132 -6.23 -4.05 -2.15
N PHE A 133 -6.86 -4.70 -3.12
CA PHE A 133 -7.03 -6.14 -3.16
C PHE A 133 -5.86 -6.73 -3.95
N VAL A 134 -4.75 -7.02 -3.27
CA VAL A 134 -3.46 -7.33 -3.91
C VAL A 134 -3.61 -8.44 -4.96
N ALA A 135 -3.46 -8.05 -6.22
CA ALA A 135 -3.56 -8.95 -7.35
C ALA A 135 -2.38 -9.94 -7.40
N ALA A 136 -2.57 -11.10 -8.04
CA ALA A 136 -1.52 -12.12 -8.18
C ALA A 136 -0.29 -11.57 -8.91
N THR A 137 -0.47 -10.62 -9.83
CA THR A 137 0.60 -9.97 -10.60
C THR A 137 1.53 -9.10 -9.75
N ALA A 138 1.08 -8.69 -8.56
CA ALA A 138 1.88 -7.98 -7.56
C ALA A 138 1.77 -8.59 -6.17
N ALA A 139 1.69 -9.92 -6.11
CA ALA A 139 1.73 -10.61 -4.83
C ALA A 139 3.05 -10.29 -4.10
N PHE A 140 2.97 -10.11 -2.78
CA PHE A 140 4.15 -9.94 -1.95
C PHE A 140 5.01 -11.20 -1.98
N PRO A 141 6.35 -11.08 -2.06
CA PRO A 141 7.23 -12.23 -2.09
C PRO A 141 7.25 -12.92 -0.71
N PRO A 142 7.49 -14.25 -0.66
CA PRO A 142 7.68 -14.97 0.60
C PRO A 142 8.76 -14.36 1.50
N GLY A 143 8.55 -14.47 2.81
CA GLY A 143 9.44 -13.93 3.84
C GLY A 143 8.97 -12.58 4.39
N GLU A 144 9.91 -11.85 4.99
CA GLU A 144 9.65 -10.55 5.60
C GLU A 144 9.54 -9.44 4.55
N ASN A 145 8.51 -8.62 4.69
CA ASN A 145 8.23 -7.44 3.88
C ASN A 145 7.91 -6.28 4.82
N ILE A 146 8.52 -5.12 4.59
CA ILE A 146 8.27 -3.91 5.39
C ILE A 146 7.48 -2.95 4.52
N LEU A 147 6.23 -2.76 4.90
CA LEU A 147 5.36 -1.76 4.30
C LEU A 147 5.56 -0.43 5.01
N THR A 148 5.89 0.60 4.24
CA THR A 148 6.11 1.96 4.74
C THR A 148 5.15 2.91 4.05
N VAL A 149 4.37 3.66 4.83
CA VAL A 149 3.31 4.53 4.32
C VAL A 149 3.41 5.92 4.91
N ARG A 150 3.11 6.95 4.11
CA ARG A 150 2.68 8.26 4.59
C ARG A 150 1.56 8.80 3.70
N LEU A 151 0.75 9.69 4.23
CA LEU A 151 -0.35 10.34 3.51
C LEU A 151 -0.09 11.84 3.39
N ARG A 152 -0.63 12.48 2.36
CA ARG A 152 -0.70 13.94 2.25
C ARG A 152 -2.03 14.48 2.73
N ASP A 153 -2.00 15.71 3.21
CA ASP A 153 -3.21 16.51 3.37
C ASP A 153 -3.57 17.26 2.07
N VAL A 154 -4.74 17.89 2.04
CA VAL A 154 -5.22 18.67 0.87
C VAL A 154 -4.36 19.88 0.52
N GLN A 155 -3.34 20.20 1.33
CA GLN A 155 -2.35 21.24 1.05
C GLN A 155 -1.03 20.64 0.53
N GLY A 156 -1.00 19.33 0.24
CA GLY A 156 0.17 18.62 -0.25
C GLY A 156 1.23 18.33 0.82
N ARG A 157 0.94 18.58 2.10
CA ARG A 157 1.92 18.38 3.18
C ARG A 157 1.94 16.91 3.60
N PRO A 158 3.11 16.25 3.60
CA PRO A 158 3.22 14.87 4.04
C PRO A 158 3.04 14.77 5.56
N GLY A 159 2.26 13.79 5.99
CA GLY A 159 2.16 13.34 7.37
C GLY A 159 3.35 12.46 7.80
N PRO A 160 3.34 11.98 9.05
CA PRO A 160 4.36 11.07 9.54
C PRO A 160 4.35 9.74 8.79
N THR A 161 5.53 9.12 8.69
CA THR A 161 5.68 7.78 8.14
C THR A 161 5.32 6.72 9.19
N VAL A 162 4.57 5.70 8.79
CA VAL A 162 4.25 4.53 9.60
C VAL A 162 4.72 3.26 8.91
N GLN A 163 5.05 2.23 9.71
CA GLN A 163 5.53 0.96 9.21
C GLN A 163 4.82 -0.23 9.84
N ILE A 164 4.61 -1.26 9.03
CA ILE A 164 4.22 -2.60 9.47
C ILE A 164 5.12 -3.64 8.82
N VAL A 165 5.17 -4.82 9.43
CA VAL A 165 5.84 -5.99 8.86
C VAL A 165 4.79 -7.01 8.43
N VAL A 166 4.90 -7.49 7.20
CA VAL A 166 4.11 -8.60 6.67
C VAL A 166 5.05 -9.77 6.41
N ILE A 167 4.82 -10.88 7.13
CA ILE A 167 5.53 -12.13 6.91
C ILE A 167 4.64 -13.02 6.04
N VAL A 168 5.04 -13.19 4.77
CA VAL A 168 4.37 -14.08 3.82
C VAL A 168 4.97 -15.47 3.95
N ALA A 169 4.11 -16.49 4.12
CA ALA A 169 4.55 -17.87 4.23
C ALA A 169 5.31 -18.31 2.96
N THR A 170 6.40 -19.05 3.15
CA THR A 170 7.05 -19.76 2.05
C THR A 170 6.15 -20.92 1.64
N PRO A 171 5.73 -21.03 0.37
CA PRO A 171 4.94 -22.17 -0.07
C PRO A 171 5.73 -23.44 0.20
N THR A 172 5.09 -24.44 0.80
CA THR A 172 5.70 -25.76 0.93
C THR A 172 5.83 -26.32 -0.49
N PRO A 173 7.01 -26.79 -0.93
CA PRO A 173 7.14 -27.37 -2.26
C PRO A 173 6.19 -28.58 -2.36
N THR A 174 5.23 -28.51 -3.27
CA THR A 174 4.39 -29.66 -3.60
C THR A 174 5.30 -30.73 -4.17
N ARG A 175 5.41 -31.88 -3.51
CA ARG A 175 6.05 -33.06 -4.11
C ARG A 175 5.25 -33.44 -5.35
N THR A 176 5.83 -33.26 -6.52
CA THR A 176 5.29 -33.84 -7.75
C THR A 176 5.34 -35.38 -7.61
N PRO A 177 4.21 -36.09 -7.82
CA PRO A 177 4.18 -37.56 -7.75
C PRO A 177 5.00 -38.21 -8.86
#